data_AF-A0A971ZZQ0-F1
#
_entry.id   AF-A0A971ZZQ0-F1
#
_cell.length_a   1.000
_cell.length_b   1.000
_cell.length_c   1.000
_cell.angle_alpha   90.00
_cell.angle_beta   90.00
_cell.angle_gamma   90.00
#
_symmetry.space_group_name_H-M   'P 1'
#
loop_
_entity.id
_entity.type
_entity.pdbx_description
1 polymer ?
#
loop_
_entity_poly.entity_id
_entity_poly.type
_entity_poly.pdbx_seq_one_letter_code
_entity_poly.pdbx_strand_id
1 'polypeptide(L)'
;MEDKLKKQKIKYFFYSLFAYLLGATIYDLIFNYERNGSRVIFAFIFGFVIRALYDLYEHKRYPEMKEKEKQLEKDERLIIIKDKAAYVTYNITIFILAISWIVTIVKQNEELNIFITVLILVMIATMELSKYYLSKKM
;
A
#
# COMPACT_ATOMS: atom_id res chain seq x y z
N MET A 1 -25.82 -1.71 -3.20
CA MET A 1 -24.62 -1.85 -2.31
C MET A 1 -23.38 -2.14 -3.14
N GLU A 2 -23.47 -3.03 -4.14
CA GLU A 2 -22.40 -3.26 -5.14
C GLU A 2 -21.94 -1.99 -5.87
N ASP A 3 -22.84 -1.10 -6.28
CA ASP A 3 -22.43 0.10 -7.03
C ASP A 3 -21.58 1.09 -6.23
N LYS A 4 -21.77 1.15 -4.91
CA LYS A 4 -20.93 1.99 -4.03
C LYS A 4 -19.54 1.37 -3.88
N LEU A 5 -19.46 0.05 -3.70
CA LEU A 5 -18.21 -0.71 -3.66
C LEU A 5 -17.44 -0.65 -5.00
N LYS A 6 -18.13 -0.82 -6.14
CA LYS A 6 -17.55 -0.67 -7.48
C LYS A 6 -17.00 0.74 -7.69
N LYS A 7 -17.76 1.79 -7.32
CA LYS A 7 -17.29 3.17 -7.39
C LYS A 7 -16.07 3.43 -6.51
N GLN A 8 -16.00 2.82 -5.33
CA GLN A 8 -14.85 2.95 -4.43
C GLN A 8 -13.62 2.24 -5.00
N LYS A 9 -13.76 1.03 -5.54
CA LYS A 9 -12.67 0.31 -6.24
C LYS A 9 -12.14 1.08 -7.45
N ILE A 10 -13.02 1.71 -8.23
CA ILE A 10 -12.63 2.55 -9.37
C ILE A 10 -11.85 3.78 -8.90
N LYS A 11 -12.32 4.47 -7.85
CA LYS A 11 -11.58 5.60 -7.25
C LYS A 11 -10.19 5.16 -6.77
N TYR A 12 -10.09 4.00 -6.13
CA TYR A 12 -8.82 3.41 -5.72
C TYR A 12 -7.88 3.18 -6.89
N PHE A 13 -8.37 2.60 -7.98
CA PHE A 13 -7.58 2.36 -9.18
C PHE A 13 -7.01 3.67 -9.76
N PHE A 14 -7.85 4.69 -9.93
CA PHE A 14 -7.39 5.99 -10.40
C PHE A 14 -6.38 6.63 -9.45
N TYR A 15 -6.61 6.56 -8.14
CA TYR A 15 -5.69 7.09 -7.15
C TYR A 15 -4.33 6.40 -7.19
N SER A 16 -4.30 5.06 -7.31
CA SER A 16 -3.06 4.30 -7.46
C SER A 16 -2.33 4.66 -8.77
N LEU A 17 -3.06 4.86 -9.87
CA LEU A 17 -2.47 5.30 -11.13
C LEU A 17 -1.85 6.71 -11.01
N PHE A 18 -2.57 7.65 -10.39
CA PHE A 18 -2.05 8.99 -10.12
C PHE A 18 -0.82 8.97 -9.22
N ALA A 19 -0.85 8.17 -8.15
CA ALA A 19 0.27 8.04 -7.23
C ALA A 19 1.51 7.43 -7.91
N TYR A 20 1.32 6.44 -8.80
CA TYR A 20 2.38 5.88 -9.61
C TYR A 20 3.02 6.93 -10.55
N LEU A 21 2.20 7.69 -11.29
CA LEU A 21 2.71 8.74 -12.19
C LEU A 21 3.46 9.84 -11.43
N LEU A 22 2.94 10.24 -10.27
CA LEU A 22 3.61 11.18 -9.35
C LEU A 22 4.95 10.61 -8.88
N GLY A 23 5.00 9.35 -8.46
CA GLY A 23 6.23 8.69 -8.04
C GLY A 23 7.29 8.63 -9.13
N ALA A 24 6.89 8.31 -10.38
CA ALA A 24 7.79 8.33 -11.52
C ALA A 24 8.35 9.74 -11.79
N THR A 25 7.49 10.76 -11.73
CA THR A 25 7.90 12.16 -11.93
C THR A 25 8.86 12.62 -10.84
N ILE A 26 8.60 12.26 -9.58
CA ILE A 26 9.49 12.55 -8.44
C ILE A 26 10.84 11.88 -8.62
N TYR A 27 10.85 10.61 -9.07
CA TYR A 27 12.10 9.91 -9.36
C TYR A 27 12.92 10.65 -10.42
N ASP A 28 12.29 11.04 -11.52
CA ASP A 28 12.95 11.73 -12.64
C ASP A 28 13.53 13.09 -12.22
N LEU A 29 12.91 13.77 -11.24
CA LEU A 29 13.39 15.04 -10.68
C LEU A 29 14.56 14.87 -9.71
N ILE A 30 14.62 13.75 -8.98
CA ILE A 30 15.63 13.54 -7.93
C ILE A 30 16.85 12.77 -8.46
N PHE A 31 16.61 11.78 -9.31
CA PHE A 31 17.60 10.88 -9.86
C PHE A 31 17.59 11.05 -11.37
N ASN A 32 18.60 11.72 -11.91
CA ASN A 32 18.79 11.88 -13.35
C ASN A 32 18.51 10.56 -14.09
N TYR A 33 17.83 10.67 -15.23
CA TYR A 33 17.03 9.68 -15.99
C TYR A 33 17.73 8.37 -16.43
N GLU A 34 18.83 7.96 -15.81
CA GLU A 34 19.75 6.96 -16.35
C GLU A 34 19.30 5.49 -16.17
N ARG A 35 18.31 5.20 -15.29
CA ARG A 35 17.86 3.81 -15.03
C ARG A 35 16.35 3.63 -15.04
N ASN A 36 15.81 3.20 -16.19
CA ASN A 36 14.40 2.87 -16.37
C ASN A 36 13.84 1.85 -15.35
N GLY A 37 14.62 0.84 -14.96
CA GLY A 37 14.17 -0.18 -13.99
C GLY A 37 13.94 0.39 -12.58
N SER A 38 14.89 1.19 -12.08
CA SER A 38 14.81 1.82 -10.76
C SER A 38 13.67 2.85 -10.68
N ARG A 39 13.40 3.55 -11.78
CA ARG A 39 12.25 4.47 -11.92
C ARG A 39 10.93 3.76 -11.72
N VAL A 40 10.72 2.62 -12.37
CA VAL A 40 9.48 1.84 -12.26
C VAL A 40 9.28 1.32 -10.84
N ILE A 41 10.36 0.81 -10.22
CA ILE A 41 10.33 0.31 -8.84
C ILE A 41 10.01 1.44 -7.87
N PHE A 42 10.64 2.61 -8.03
CA PHE A 42 10.36 3.78 -7.19
C PHE A 42 8.91 4.23 -7.31
N ALA A 43 8.41 4.39 -8.54
CA ALA A 43 7.04 4.78 -8.82
C ALA A 43 6.02 3.80 -8.20
N PHE A 44 6.32 2.50 -8.28
CA PHE A 44 5.50 1.45 -7.70
C PHE A 44 5.47 1.51 -6.16
N ILE A 45 6.65 1.58 -5.52
CA ILE A 45 6.75 1.67 -4.05
C ILE A 45 6.08 2.95 -3.55
N PHE A 46 6.33 4.08 -4.21
CA PHE A 46 5.73 5.36 -3.87
C PHE A 46 4.20 5.31 -3.95
N GLY A 47 3.64 4.70 -4.99
CA GLY A 47 2.21 4.49 -5.13
C GLY A 47 1.61 3.70 -3.96
N PHE A 48 2.30 2.64 -3.52
CA PHE A 48 1.89 1.83 -2.36
C PHE A 48 1.97 2.60 -1.04
N VAL A 49 3.01 3.43 -0.85
CA VAL A 49 3.15 4.26 0.35
C VAL A 49 2.02 5.28 0.45
N ILE A 50 1.74 5.99 -0.64
CA ILE A 50 0.64 6.98 -0.70
C ILE A 50 -0.71 6.31 -0.46
N ARG A 51 -0.93 5.11 -1.02
CA ARG A 51 -2.13 4.31 -0.75
C ARG A 51 -2.23 3.93 0.73
N ALA A 52 -1.16 3.40 1.32
CA ALA A 52 -1.15 3.04 2.74
C ALA A 52 -1.46 4.25 3.66
N LEU A 53 -0.95 5.44 3.31
CA LEU A 53 -1.25 6.68 4.03
C LEU A 53 -2.71 7.12 3.87
N TYR A 54 -3.25 7.04 2.65
CA TYR A 54 -4.65 7.36 2.38
C TYR A 54 -5.60 6.43 3.16
N ASP A 55 -5.29 5.14 3.19
CA ASP A 55 -6.09 4.15 3.91
C ASP A 55 -6.06 4.41 5.42
N LEU A 56 -4.89 4.70 5.99
CA LEU A 56 -4.77 5.09 7.40
C LEU A 56 -5.56 6.37 7.71
N TYR A 57 -5.53 7.34 6.80
CA TYR A 57 -6.28 8.60 6.93
C TYR A 57 -7.80 8.36 6.90
N GLU A 58 -8.29 7.60 5.93
CA GLU A 58 -9.72 7.28 5.79
C GLU A 58 -10.22 6.50 7.03
N HIS A 59 -9.40 5.56 7.52
CA HIS A 59 -9.68 4.75 8.71
C HIS A 59 -9.81 5.58 9.99
N LYS A 60 -9.13 6.73 10.07
CA LYS A 60 -9.21 7.70 11.18
C LYS A 60 -10.38 8.66 11.01
N ARG A 61 -10.69 9.07 9.77
CA ARG A 61 -11.68 10.12 9.48
C ARG A 61 -13.13 9.62 9.42
N TYR A 62 -13.37 8.37 9.01
CA TYR A 62 -14.72 7.81 8.84
C TYR A 62 -14.96 6.53 9.65
N PRO A 63 -15.08 6.62 10.99
CA PRO A 63 -15.34 5.45 11.83
C PRO A 63 -16.74 4.85 11.60
N GLU A 64 -17.72 5.61 11.10
CA GLU A 64 -19.12 5.18 10.94
C GLU A 64 -19.35 4.19 9.78
N MET A 65 -18.57 4.27 8.70
CA MET A 65 -18.63 3.26 7.62
C MET A 65 -18.18 1.88 8.11
N LYS A 66 -17.31 1.88 9.11
CA LYS A 66 -16.74 0.71 9.79
C LYS A 66 -17.74 0.00 10.70
N GLU A 67 -18.63 0.75 11.35
CA GLU A 67 -19.72 0.15 12.13
C GLU A 67 -20.73 -0.55 11.22
N LYS A 68 -21.00 0.03 10.04
CA LYS A 68 -21.88 -0.60 9.05
C LYS A 68 -21.27 -1.86 8.41
N GLU A 69 -19.95 -1.90 8.17
CA GLU A 69 -19.24 -3.15 7.80
C GLU A 69 -19.27 -4.19 8.93
N LYS A 70 -18.95 -3.80 10.17
CA LYS A 70 -18.99 -4.70 11.34
C LYS A 70 -20.37 -5.28 11.61
N GLN A 71 -21.44 -4.55 11.28
CA GLN A 71 -22.82 -5.03 11.42
C GLN A 71 -23.19 -6.09 10.37
N LEU A 72 -22.55 -6.07 9.19
CA LEU A 72 -22.74 -7.03 8.10
C LEU A 72 -21.91 -8.33 8.30
N GLU A 73 -20.81 -8.26 9.06
CA GLU A 73 -19.81 -9.34 9.25
C GLU A 73 -20.10 -10.28 10.47
N LYS A 74 -21.36 -10.45 10.87
CA LYS A 74 -21.70 -11.03 12.19
C LYS A 74 -21.30 -12.50 12.40
N ASP A 75 -20.96 -13.26 11.37
CA ASP A 75 -20.57 -14.68 11.47
C ASP A 75 -19.06 -14.99 11.30
N GLU A 76 -18.20 -13.99 11.06
CA GLU A 76 -16.75 -14.21 10.83
C GLU A 76 -15.82 -13.35 11.70
N ARG A 77 -16.34 -12.86 12.85
CA ARG A 77 -15.73 -11.79 13.66
C ARG A 77 -14.24 -11.96 13.97
N LEU A 78 -13.76 -13.18 14.21
CA LEU A 78 -12.38 -13.41 14.64
C LEU A 78 -11.37 -13.39 13.48
N ILE A 79 -11.78 -13.84 12.29
CA ILE A 79 -10.97 -13.81 11.06
C ILE A 79 -10.79 -12.35 10.62
N ILE A 80 -11.86 -11.59 10.68
CA ILE A 80 -11.91 -10.21 10.20
C ILE A 80 -11.14 -9.25 11.13
N ILE A 81 -11.20 -9.45 12.45
CA ILE A 81 -10.41 -8.66 13.39
C ILE A 81 -8.90 -8.90 13.18
N LYS A 82 -8.50 -10.16 12.95
CA LYS A 82 -7.10 -10.51 12.66
C LYS A 82 -6.64 -9.92 11.33
N ASP A 83 -7.47 -9.96 10.29
CA ASP A 83 -7.16 -9.38 8.98
C ASP A 83 -7.03 -7.86 9.04
N LYS A 84 -7.94 -7.17 9.76
CA LYS A 84 -7.85 -5.72 9.99
C LYS A 84 -6.60 -5.33 10.77
N ALA A 85 -6.23 -6.09 11.80
CA ALA A 85 -4.99 -5.86 12.55
C ALA A 85 -3.73 -6.09 11.69
N ALA A 86 -3.74 -7.15 10.88
CA ALA A 86 -2.68 -7.44 9.93
C ALA A 86 -2.54 -6.33 8.87
N TYR A 87 -3.67 -5.79 8.38
CA TYR A 87 -3.70 -4.69 7.43
C TYR A 87 -3.07 -3.41 7.96
N VAL A 88 -3.46 -3.01 9.18
CA VAL A 88 -2.89 -1.82 9.84
C VAL A 88 -1.40 -2.01 10.12
N THR A 89 -1.01 -3.18 10.63
CA THR A 89 0.39 -3.52 10.89
C THR A 89 1.22 -3.47 9.61
N TYR A 90 0.71 -4.03 8.52
CA TYR A 90 1.33 -3.98 7.21
C TYR A 90 1.57 -2.54 6.73
N ASN A 91 0.57 -1.66 6.83
CA ASN A 91 0.70 -0.26 6.41
C ASN A 91 1.74 0.49 7.25
N ILE A 92 1.79 0.26 8.57
CA ILE A 92 2.80 0.85 9.44
C ILE A 92 4.20 0.36 9.06
N THR A 93 4.37 -0.94 8.84
CA THR A 93 5.67 -1.51 8.46
C THR A 93 6.14 -1.00 7.11
N ILE A 94 5.27 -0.92 6.09
CA ILE A 94 5.59 -0.32 4.79
C ILE A 94 6.05 1.13 4.95
N PHE A 95 5.42 1.90 5.84
CA PHE A 95 5.82 3.28 6.10
C PHE A 95 7.22 3.37 6.73
N ILE A 96 7.51 2.52 7.72
CA ILE A 96 8.84 2.43 8.34
C ILE A 96 9.91 2.03 7.31
N LEU A 97 9.60 1.06 6.46
CA LEU A 97 10.50 0.63 5.39
C LEU A 97 10.73 1.73 4.35
N ALA A 98 9.70 2.51 4.01
CA ALA A 98 9.83 3.64 3.10
C ALA A 98 10.76 4.74 3.67
N ILE A 99 10.64 5.06 4.96
CA ILE A 99 11.57 5.99 5.62
C ILE A 99 12.99 5.42 5.59
N SER A 100 13.15 4.16 5.96
CA SER A 100 14.46 3.48 5.98
C SER A 100 15.10 3.46 4.59
N TRP A 101 14.29 3.24 3.55
CA TRP A 101 14.71 3.26 2.16
C TRP A 101 15.19 4.64 1.70
N ILE A 102 14.50 5.71 2.08
CA ILE A 102 14.97 7.09 1.80
C ILE A 102 16.31 7.34 2.49
N VAL A 103 16.44 6.93 3.76
CA VAL A 103 17.69 7.10 4.53
C VAL A 103 18.86 6.35 3.87
N THR A 104 18.64 5.14 3.35
CA THR A 104 19.71 4.37 2.69
C THR A 104 20.11 4.95 1.35
N ILE A 105 19.17 5.53 0.60
CA ILE A 105 19.48 6.30 -0.62
C ILE A 105 20.37 7.50 -0.28
N VAL A 106 20.00 8.30 0.74
CA VAL A 106 20.79 9.47 1.17
C VAL A 106 22.19 9.07 1.63
N LYS A 107 22.31 7.94 2.32
CA LYS A 107 23.60 7.39 2.76
C LYS A 107 24.39 6.65 1.67
N GLN A 108 23.86 6.56 0.45
CA GLN A 108 24.47 5.84 -0.68
C GLN A 108 24.84 4.38 -0.36
N ASN A 109 24.08 3.72 0.53
CA ASN A 109 24.30 2.32 0.87
C ASN A 109 23.49 1.42 -0.07
N GLU A 110 24.11 1.02 -1.18
CA GLU A 110 23.44 0.26 -2.25
C GLU A 110 22.97 -1.12 -1.80
N GLU A 111 23.76 -1.86 -1.03
CA GLU A 111 23.40 -3.20 -0.54
C GLU A 111 22.15 -3.15 0.34
N LEU A 112 22.11 -2.22 1.30
CA LEU A 112 20.97 -2.08 2.21
C LEU A 112 19.74 -1.52 1.50
N ASN A 113 19.93 -0.66 0.50
CA ASN A 113 18.84 -0.17 -0.35
C ASN A 113 18.19 -1.31 -1.16
N ILE A 114 18.99 -2.16 -1.80
CA ILE A 114 18.49 -3.33 -2.54
C ILE A 114 17.74 -4.27 -1.59
N PHE A 115 18.30 -4.55 -0.42
CA PHE A 115 17.66 -5.40 0.59
C PHE A 115 16.29 -4.87 1.03
N ILE A 116 16.20 -3.57 1.38
CA ILE A 116 14.94 -2.94 1.78
C ILE A 116 13.93 -2.95 0.63
N THR A 117 14.38 -2.68 -0.60
CA THR A 117 13.53 -2.71 -1.80
C THR A 117 12.89 -4.08 -1.99
N VAL A 118 13.68 -5.16 -1.89
CA VAL A 118 13.18 -6.54 -2.01
C VAL A 118 12.19 -6.87 -0.90
N LEU A 119 12.48 -6.47 0.34
CA LEU A 119 11.55 -6.66 1.47
C LEU A 119 10.20 -5.98 1.24
N ILE A 120 10.20 -4.73 0.77
CA ILE A 120 8.96 -4.00 0.44
C ILE A 120 8.16 -4.77 -0.62
N LEU A 121 8.82 -5.23 -1.69
CA LEU A 121 8.15 -5.98 -2.76
C LEU A 121 7.55 -7.30 -2.27
N VAL A 122 8.29 -8.06 -1.45
CA VAL A 122 7.80 -9.32 -0.86
C VAL A 122 6.59 -9.06 0.05
N MET A 123 6.63 -8.01 0.86
CA MET A 123 5.51 -7.64 1.71
C MET A 123 4.27 -7.27 0.89
N ILE A 124 4.44 -6.46 -0.16
CA ILE A 124 3.36 -6.11 -1.10
C ILE A 124 2.76 -7.38 -1.73
N ALA A 125 3.60 -8.27 -2.26
CA ALA A 125 3.14 -9.51 -2.88
C ALA A 125 2.38 -10.38 -1.88
N THR A 126 2.88 -10.53 -0.66
CA THR A 126 2.24 -11.32 0.40
C THR A 126 0.86 -10.76 0.73
N MET A 127 0.74 -9.44 0.90
CA MET A 127 -0.55 -8.80 1.22
C MET A 127 -1.57 -8.94 0.07
N GLU A 128 -1.17 -8.69 -1.17
CA GLU A 128 -2.09 -8.83 -2.32
C GLU A 128 -2.51 -10.30 -2.53
N LEU A 129 -1.61 -11.26 -2.31
CA LEU A 129 -1.97 -12.69 -2.31
C LEU A 129 -2.94 -13.04 -1.18
N SER A 130 -2.69 -12.58 0.05
CA SER A 130 -3.60 -12.81 1.19
C SER A 130 -5.00 -12.25 0.90
N LYS A 131 -5.10 -11.03 0.37
CA LYS A 131 -6.38 -10.43 -0.03
C LYS A 131 -7.09 -11.24 -1.11
N TYR A 132 -6.36 -11.69 -2.12
CA TYR A 132 -6.92 -12.51 -3.20
C TYR A 132 -7.49 -13.83 -2.65
N TYR A 133 -6.74 -14.55 -1.81
CA TYR A 133 -7.20 -15.80 -1.20
C TYR A 133 -8.40 -15.62 -0.30
N LEU A 134 -8.42 -14.55 0.51
CA LEU A 134 -9.56 -14.22 1.38
C LEU A 134 -10.81 -13.88 0.55
N SER A 135 -10.66 -13.12 -0.54
CA SER A 135 -11.77 -12.75 -1.42
C SER A 135 -12.40 -13.92 -2.19
N LYS A 136 -11.68 -15.02 -2.34
CA LYS A 136 -12.19 -16.25 -2.98
C LYS A 136 -12.88 -17.18 -1.99
N LYS A 137 -12.62 -17.00 -0.69
CA LYS A 137 -13.15 -17.83 0.40
C LYS A 137 -14.46 -17.29 0.97
N MET A 138 -14.63 -15.96 0.97
CA MET A 138 -15.89 -15.25 1.24
C MET A 138 -16.78 -15.22 -0.01
#